data_AF-K0ND88-F1
#
_entry.id   AF-K0ND88-F1
#
_cell.length_a   1.000
_cell.length_b   1.000
_cell.length_c   1.000
_cell.angle_alpha   90.00
_cell.angle_beta   90.00
_cell.angle_gamma   90.00
#
_symmetry.space_group_name_H-M   'P 1'
#
loop_
_entity.id
_entity.type
_entity.pdbx_description
1 polymer ?
#
loop_
_entity_poly.entity_id
_entity_poly.type
_entity_poly.pdbx_seq_one_letter_code
_entity_poly.pdbx_strand_id
1 'polypeptide(L)' 'MDLRFQEEFFTLVKKLNQEQGLTICLVIHDLRLAQRLADQVLLVRGGQVRTGELTPETIEAVFGVRFPRI' A
#
# COMPACT_ATOMS: atom_id res chain seq x y z
N MET A 1 -9.65 -10.36 -6.63
CA MET A 1 -9.41 -9.88 -8.00
C MET A 1 -8.41 -10.81 -8.67
N ASP A 2 -8.51 -11.05 -9.99
CA ASP A 2 -7.55 -11.91 -10.73
C ASP A 2 -6.12 -11.35 -10.57
N LEU A 3 -5.17 -12.21 -10.20
CA LEU A 3 -3.78 -11.86 -9.93
C LEU A 3 -3.08 -11.25 -11.15
N ARG A 4 -3.40 -11.71 -12.36
CA ARG A 4 -2.75 -11.23 -13.60
C ARG A 4 -3.11 -9.79 -13.90
N PHE A 5 -4.39 -9.45 -13.72
CA PHE A 5 -4.85 -8.08 -13.93
C PHE A 5 -4.20 -7.10 -12.96
N GLN A 6 -3.90 -7.53 -11.72
CA GLN A 6 -3.20 -6.68 -10.76
C GLN A 6 -1.79 -6.33 -11.24
N GLU A 7 -1.02 -7.30 -11.75
CA GLU A 7 0.35 -7.06 -12.22
C GLU A 7 0.42 -6.11 -13.43
N GLU A 8 -0.47 -6.30 -14.41
CA GLU A 8 -0.55 -5.39 -15.57
C GLU A 8 -0.92 -3.97 -15.15
N PHE A 9 -1.92 -3.83 -14.28
CA PHE A 9 -2.34 -2.54 -13.75
C PHE A 9 -1.19 -1.83 -13.03
N PHE A 10 -0.49 -2.52 -12.13
CA PHE A 10 0.62 -1.91 -11.38
C PHE A 10 1.81 -1.55 -12.25
N THR A 11 2.09 -2.36 -13.28
CA THR A 11 3.14 -2.06 -14.26
C THR A 11 2.81 -0.77 -15.02
N LEU A 12 1.56 -0.61 -15.46
CA LEU A 12 1.10 0.58 -16.14
C LEU A 12 1.19 1.82 -15.23
N VAL A 13 0.69 1.71 -14.00
CA VAL A 13 0.71 2.79 -13.01
C VAL A 13 2.15 3.25 -12.72
N LYS A 14 3.07 2.30 -12.52
CA LYS A 14 4.49 2.62 -12.31
C LYS A 14 5.11 3.33 -13.51
N LYS A 15 4.80 2.87 -14.73
CA LYS A 15 5.25 3.50 -15.98
C LYS A 15 4.75 4.95 -16.08
N LEU A 16 3.48 5.19 -15.77
CA LEU A 16 2.89 6.54 -15.77
C LEU A 16 3.57 7.47 -14.75
N ASN A 17 3.84 7.00 -13.54
CA ASN A 17 4.57 7.78 -12.54
C ASN A 17 5.99 8.12 -13.01
N GLN A 18 6.73 7.13 -13.51
CA GLN A 18 8.15 7.29 -13.87
C GLN A 18 8.38 8.08 -15.16
N GLU A 19 7.55 7.86 -16.19
CA GLU A 19 7.73 8.50 -17.50
C GLU A 19 7.10 9.89 -17.57
N GLN A 20 6.00 10.12 -16.86
CA GLN A 20 5.23 11.36 -16.94
C GLN A 20 5.29 12.20 -15.66
N GLY A 21 5.95 11.73 -14.61
CA GLY A 21 6.08 12.44 -13.34
C GLY A 21 4.77 12.60 -12.57
N LEU A 22 3.77 11.74 -12.84
CA LEU A 22 2.45 11.85 -12.22
C LEU A 22 2.48 11.40 -10.76
N THR A 23 1.89 12.19 -9.86
CA THR A 23 1.60 11.74 -8.49
C THR A 23 0.42 10.77 -8.52
N ILE A 24 0.61 9.58 -7.96
CA ILE A 24 -0.41 8.52 -7.96
C ILE A 24 -0.84 8.24 -6.52
N CYS A 25 -2.14 8.34 -6.27
CA CYS A 25 -2.76 7.91 -5.02
C CYS A 25 -3.55 6.63 -5.26
N LEU A 26 -3.17 5.55 -4.57
CA LEU A 26 -3.82 4.24 -4.68
C LEU A 26 -4.46 3.87 -3.35
N VAL A 27 -5.69 3.34 -3.40
CA VAL A 27 -6.35 2.74 -2.23
C VAL A 27 -6.36 1.23 -2.41
N ILE A 28 -5.55 0.53 -1.60
CA ILE A 28 -5.30 -0.91 -1.73
C ILE A 28 -5.70 -1.60 -0.43
N HIS A 29 -6.26 -2.80 -0.54
CA HIS A 29 -6.66 -3.62 0.62
C HIS A 29 -5.53 -4.54 1.14
N ASP A 30 -4.56 -4.89 0.30
CA ASP A 30 -3.38 -5.69 0.67
C ASP A 30 -2.16 -4.79 0.98
N LEU A 31 -1.70 -4.87 2.23
CA LEU A 31 -0.55 -4.10 2.72
C LEU A 31 0.78 -4.48 2.08
N ARG A 32 0.98 -5.74 1.67
CA ARG A 32 2.22 -6.18 0.99
C ARG A 32 2.33 -5.55 -0.39
N LEU A 33 1.20 -5.45 -1.10
CA LEU A 33 1.15 -4.75 -2.39
C LEU A 33 1.42 -3.26 -2.20
N ALA A 34 0.80 -2.63 -1.19
CA ALA A 34 1.07 -1.22 -0.87
C ALA A 34 2.56 -0.96 -0.60
N GLN A 35 3.22 -1.81 0.20
CA GLN A 35 4.65 -1.68 0.51
C GLN A 35 5.56 -1.79 -0.72
N ARG A 36 5.20 -2.64 -1.69
CA ARG A 36 6.01 -2.89 -2.88
C ARG A 36 5.88 -1.77 -3.93
N LEU A 37 4.75 -1.06 -3.94
CA LEU A 37 4.36 -0.17 -5.03
C LEU A 37 4.41 1.30 -4.69
N ALA A 38 4.16 1.65 -3.43
CA ALA A 38 4.05 3.03 -3.01
C ALA A 38 5.36 3.51 -2.37
N ASP A 39 5.77 4.72 -2.70
CA ASP A 39 6.88 5.39 -2.01
C ASP A 39 6.50 5.75 -0.56
N GLN A 40 5.21 5.98 -0.31
CA GLN A 40 4.66 6.27 1.01
C GLN A 40 3.35 5.52 1.22
N VAL A 41 3.14 5.00 2.42
CA VAL A 41 1.90 4.31 2.79
C VAL A 41 1.19 5.04 3.92
N LEU A 42 -0.11 5.26 3.76
CA LEU A 42 -1.00 5.75 4.80
C LEU A 42 -1.95 4.64 5.23
N LEU A 43 -1.99 4.39 6.54
CA LEU A 43 -2.95 3.47 7.12
C LEU A 43 -4.17 4.24 7.60
N VAL A 44 -5.35 3.85 7.14
CA VAL A 44 -6.62 4.49 7.50
C VAL A 44 -7.56 3.49 8.13
N ARG A 45 -8.04 3.76 9.35
CA ARG A 45 -9.07 2.95 9.99
C ARG A 45 -9.94 3.78 10.92
N GLY A 46 -11.27 3.66 10.77
CA GLY A 46 -12.23 4.30 11.68
C GLY A 46 -12.06 5.82 11.79
N GLY A 47 -11.68 6.48 10.69
CA GLY A 47 -11.41 7.93 10.66
C GLY A 47 -10.03 8.33 11.19
N GLN A 48 -9.21 7.39 11.68
CA GLN A 48 -7.83 7.64 12.06
C GLN A 48 -6.89 7.37 10.90
N VAL A 49 -5.90 8.26 10.70
CA VAL A 49 -4.86 8.12 9.70
C VAL A 49 -3.50 8.04 10.39
N ARG A 50 -2.66 7.10 9.99
CA ARG A 50 -1.26 7.01 10.41
C ARG A 50 -0.35 6.97 9.20
N THR A 51 0.71 7.78 9.25
CA THR A 51 1.77 7.85 8.26
C THR A 51 3.02 7.20 8.84
N GLY A 52 3.71 6.36 8.07
CA GLY A 52 4.96 5.75 8.51
C GLY A 52 5.29 4.50 7.70
N GLU A 53 6.41 3.88 8.05
CA GLU A 53 6.78 2.58 7.49
C GLU A 53 5.77 1.51 7.93
N LEU A 54 5.52 0.55 7.03
CA LEU A 54 4.71 -0.64 7.33
C LEU A 54 5.52 -1.58 8.24
N THR A 55 5.60 -1.24 9.52
CA THR A 55 6.17 -2.12 10.54
C THR A 55 5.04 -2.90 11.24
N PRO A 56 5.31 -4.10 11.77
CA PRO A 56 4.32 -4.86 12.53
C PRO A 56 3.66 -4.04 13.64
N GLU A 57 4.43 -3.20 14.34
CA GLU A 57 3.96 -2.33 15.42
C GLU A 57 2.97 -1.28 14.92
N THR A 58 3.27 -0.65 13.77
CA THR A 58 2.41 0.39 13.17
C THR A 58 1.11 -0.22 12.67
N ILE A 59 1.18 -1.42 12.09
CA ILE A 59 0.02 -2.14 11.58
C ILE A 59 -0.85 -2.63 12.75
N GLU A 60 -0.26 -3.16 13.82
CA GLU A 60 -0.99 -3.58 15.02
C GLU A 60 -1.68 -2.38 15.69
N ALA A 61 -1.01 -1.25 15.81
CA ALA A 61 -1.59 -0.04 16.40
C ALA A 61 -2.82 0.48 15.63
N VAL A 62 -2.86 0.33 14.30
CA VAL A 62 -3.99 0.80 13.47
C VAL A 62 -5.06 -0.27 13.32
N PHE A 63 -4.69 -1.49 12.94
CA PHE A 63 -5.63 -2.57 12.61
C PHE A 63 -5.98 -3.48 13.79
N GLY A 64 -5.32 -3.34 14.95
CA GLY A 64 -5.59 -4.15 16.15
C GLY A 64 -5.42 -5.65 15.92
N VAL A 65 -4.62 -6.02 14.92
CA VAL A 65 -4.33 -7.41 14.54
C VAL A 65 -2.88 -7.72 14.91
N ARG A 66 -2.66 -8.85 15.57
CA ARG A 66 -1.32 -9.38 15.84
C ARG A 66 -0.81 -10.08 14.59
N PHE A 67 0.21 -9.52 13.95
CA PHE A 67 0.89 -10.17 12.84
C PHE A 67 1.88 -11.23 13.39
N PRO A 68 1.81 -12.50 12.95
CA PRO A 68 2.88 -13.44 13.25
C PRO A 68 4.17 -12.94 12.57
N ARG A 69 5.29 -12.98 13.29
CA ARG A 69 6.62 -12.65 12.77
C ARG A 69 6.85 -13.39 11.44
N ILE A 70 7.11 -12.64 10.38
CA ILE A 70 7.55 -13.15 9.07
C ILE A 70 9.05 -13.37 9.13
#